data_AF-X1MJT9-F1
#
_entry.id   AF-X1MJT9-F1
#
_cell.length_a   1.000
_cell.length_b   1.000
_cell.length_c   1.000
_cell.angle_alpha   90.00
_cell.angle_beta   90.00
_cell.angle_gamma   90.00
#
_symmetry.space_group_name_H-M   'P 1'
#
loop_
_entity.id
_entity.type
_entity.pdbx_description
1 polymer ?
#
loop_
_entity_poly.entity_id
_entity_poly.type
_entity_poly.pdbx_seq_one_letter_code
_entity_poly.pdbx_strand_id
1 'polypeptide(L)' 'DYIDYLYANAISAGAIGGKLLGAGGGGFILFFVEPDLQARVKERLSSLLHVPFRFESLGSQVKGGLK' A
#
# COMPACT_ATOMS: atom_id res chain seq x y z
N ASP A 1 -17.95 6.48 2.66
CA ASP A 1 -16.84 7.04 3.46
C ASP A 1 -15.68 7.45 2.55
N TYR A 2 -14.72 8.26 2.99
CA TYR A 2 -13.51 8.61 2.22
C TYR A 2 -12.70 7.37 1.86
N ILE A 3 -12.64 6.38 2.74
CA ILE A 3 -11.99 5.08 2.46
C ILE A 3 -12.69 4.36 1.29
N ASP A 4 -14.02 4.29 1.30
CA ASP A 4 -14.78 3.68 0.19
C ASP A 4 -14.54 4.40 -1.13
N TYR A 5 -14.44 5.74 -1.09
CA TYR A 5 -14.11 6.56 -2.25
C TYR A 5 -12.72 6.18 -2.81
N LEU A 6 -11.69 6.10 -1.96
CA LEU A 6 -10.35 5.70 -2.39
C LEU A 6 -10.33 4.27 -2.95
N TYR A 7 -11.03 3.34 -2.28
CA TYR A 7 -11.17 1.97 -2.73
C TYR A 7 -11.80 1.90 -4.12
N ALA A 8 -12.95 2.55 -4.33
CA ALA A 8 -13.64 2.57 -5.62
C ALA A 8 -12.77 3.17 -6.74
N ASN A 9 -12.01 4.24 -6.44
CA ASN A 9 -11.08 4.83 -7.40
C ASN A 9 -9.96 3.86 -7.80
N ALA A 10 -9.37 3.15 -6.84
CA ALA A 10 -8.36 2.14 -7.12
C ALA A 10 -8.92 1.00 -7.99
N ILE A 11 -10.11 0.49 -7.67
CA ILE A 11 -10.78 -0.55 -8.46
C ILE A 11 -11.03 -0.06 -9.89
N SER A 12 -11.54 1.16 -10.07
CA SER A 12 -11.78 1.75 -11.40
C SER A 12 -10.50 1.95 -12.23
N ALA A 13 -9.35 2.02 -11.57
CA ALA A 13 -8.04 2.18 -12.20
C ALA A 13 -7.35 0.85 -12.52
N GLY A 14 -7.91 -0.28 -12.09
CA GLY A 14 -7.39 -1.62 -12.38
C GLY A 14 -6.93 -2.43 -11.17
N ALA A 15 -7.15 -1.95 -9.93
CA ALA A 15 -6.92 -2.79 -8.76
C ALA A 15 -7.94 -3.93 -8.71
N ILE A 16 -7.47 -5.14 -8.36
CA ILE A 16 -8.32 -6.33 -8.15
C ILE A 16 -9.03 -6.23 -6.80
N GLY A 17 -8.36 -5.65 -5.81
CA GLY A 17 -8.87 -5.49 -4.45
C GLY A 17 -7.88 -4.74 -3.58
N GLY A 18 -8.25 -4.53 -2.32
CA GLY A 18 -7.38 -3.88 -1.36
C GLY A 18 -7.77 -4.16 0.09
N LYS A 19 -6.83 -3.92 0.99
CA LYS A 19 -6.99 -4.14 2.43
C LYS A 19 -6.53 -2.92 3.20
N LEU A 20 -7.40 -2.42 4.08
CA LEU A 20 -7.03 -1.43 5.07
C LEU A 20 -6.09 -2.07 6.11
N LEU A 21 -4.96 -1.42 6.36
CA LEU A 21 -3.94 -1.87 7.30
C LEU A 21 -3.96 -0.98 8.55
N GLY A 22 -4.07 -1.61 9.73
CA GLY A 22 -4.13 -0.93 11.04
C GLY A 22 -5.52 -0.96 11.68
N ALA A 23 -5.64 -0.34 12.86
CA ALA A 23 -6.84 -0.41 13.71
C ALA A 23 -7.87 0.72 13.47
N GLY A 24 -7.64 1.64 12.53
CA GLY A 24 -8.59 2.70 12.16
C GLY A 24 -8.42 4.00 12.95
N GLY A 25 -7.62 4.92 12.39
CA GLY A 25 -7.44 6.30 12.86
C GLY A 25 -6.48 7.11 11.98
N GLY A 26 -6.21 6.60 10.77
CA GLY A 26 -4.99 6.79 10.00
C GLY A 26 -4.42 5.42 9.60
N GLY A 27 -3.78 5.31 8.45
CA GLY A 27 -3.25 4.02 8.01
C GLY A 27 -2.89 3.93 6.54
N PHE A 28 -2.58 2.71 6.12
CA PHE A 28 -2.26 2.37 4.75
C PHE A 28 -3.40 1.56 4.15
N ILE A 29 -3.66 1.73 2.86
CA ILE A 29 -4.41 0.76 2.08
C ILE A 29 -3.43 0.05 1.17
N LEU A 30 -3.38 -1.27 1.25
CA LEU A 30 -2.63 -2.11 0.34
C LEU A 30 -3.55 -2.55 -0.79
N PHE A 31 -3.22 -2.22 -2.03
CA PHE A 31 -3.95 -2.69 -3.21
C PHE A 31 -3.20 -3.81 -3.91
N PHE A 32 -3.94 -4.81 -4.39
CA PHE A 32 -3.44 -5.85 -5.28
C PHE A 32 -3.78 -5.47 -6.72
N VAL A 33 -2.75 -5.32 -7.56
CA VAL A 33 -2.86 -4.75 -8.91
C VAL A 33 -1.90 -5.47 -9.84
N GLU A 34 -2.37 -5.85 -11.02
CA GLU A 34 -1.51 -6.40 -12.08
C GLU A 34 -0.39 -5.42 -12.43
N PRO A 35 0.86 -5.89 -12.69
CA PRO A 35 2.02 -5.04 -12.90
C PRO A 35 1.81 -3.92 -13.93
N ASP A 36 1.20 -4.24 -15.06
CA ASP A 36 0.98 -3.31 -16.18
C ASP A 36 -0.03 -2.19 -15.85
N LEU A 37 -0.86 -2.38 -14.82
CA LEU A 37 -1.87 -1.41 -14.39
C LEU A 37 -1.41 -0.57 -13.19
N GLN A 38 -0.27 -0.90 -12.56
CA GLN A 38 0.19 -0.21 -11.36
C GLN A 38 0.44 1.29 -11.58
N ALA A 39 0.97 1.68 -12.75
CA ALA A 39 1.20 3.09 -13.08
C ALA A 39 -0.12 3.88 -13.07
N ARG A 40 -1.16 3.33 -13.70
CA ARG A 40 -2.50 3.93 -13.76
C ARG A 40 -3.14 4.06 -12.37
N VAL A 41 -3.01 3.03 -11.51
CA VAL A 41 -3.53 3.10 -10.14
C VAL A 41 -2.79 4.15 -9.31
N LYS A 42 -1.45 4.21 -9.43
CA LYS A 42 -0.63 5.24 -8.75
C LYS A 42 -1.00 6.65 -9.20
N GLU A 43 -1.21 6.86 -10.50
CA GLU A 43 -1.63 8.14 -11.04
C GLU A 43 -3.03 8.53 -10.55
N ARG A 44 -4.00 7.60 -10.57
CA ARG A 44 -5.36 7.85 -10.08
C ARG A 44 -5.40 8.28 -8.61
N LEU A 45 -4.46 7.77 -7.82
CA LEU A 45 -4.32 8.02 -6.38
C LEU A 45 -3.17 8.98 -6.04
N SER A 46 -2.67 9.75 -7.02
CA SER A 46 -1.47 10.59 -6.89
C SER A 46 -1.53 11.68 -5.83
N SER A 47 -2.72 12.04 -5.34
CA SER A 47 -2.90 12.95 -4.20
C SER A 47 -2.56 12.32 -2.84
N LEU A 48 -2.35 10.99 -2.80
CA LEU A 48 -1.95 10.25 -1.61
C LEU A 48 -0.44 9.97 -1.60
N LEU A 49 0.11 9.77 -0.40
CA LEU A 49 1.48 9.30 -0.25
C LEU A 49 1.61 7.85 -0.72
N HIS A 50 2.34 7.63 -1.81
CA HIS A 50 2.73 6.29 -2.23
C HIS A 50 3.98 5.83 -1.47
N VAL A 51 3.86 4.74 -0.72
CA VAL A 51 4.98 4.13 0.00
C VAL A 51 5.42 2.85 -0.73
N PRO A 52 6.57 2.87 -1.44
CA PRO A 52 7.11 1.64 -2.02
C PRO A 52 7.53 0.68 -0.89
N PHE A 53 7.15 -0.58 -1.00
CA PHE A 53 7.52 -1.62 -0.04
C PHE A 53 8.02 -2.88 -0.76
N ARG A 54 8.75 -3.71 -0.03
CA ARG A 54 9.11 -5.07 -0.41
C ARG A 54 8.89 -5.97 0.80
N PHE A 55 8.64 -7.26 0.56
CA PHE A 55 8.69 -8.23 1.65
C PHE A 55 10.10 -8.33 2.19
N GLU A 56 10.20 -8.41 3.50
CA GLU A 56 11.46 -8.67 4.20
C GLU A 56 11.36 -10.04 4.85
N SER A 57 12.44 -10.82 4.73
CA SER A 57 12.54 -12.17 5.28
C SER A 57 13.11 -12.19 6.70
N LEU A 58 13.77 -11.10 7.10
CA LEU A 58 14.41 -10.95 8.39
C LEU A 58 13.53 -10.13 9.34
N GLY A 59 13.40 -10.61 10.58
CA GLY A 59 12.79 -9.84 11.67
C GLY A 59 13.74 -8.77 12.21
N SER A 60 13.45 -8.28 13.41
CA SER A 60 14.35 -7.37 14.14
C SER A 60 15.72 -8.03 14.36
N GLN A 61 16.79 -7.30 14.05
CA GLN A 61 18.16 -7.75 14.26
C GLN A 61 18.87 -6.83 15.25
N VAL A 62 19.41 -7.41 16.32
CA VAL A 62 20.35 -6.72 17.21
C VAL A 62 21.75 -7.12 16.78
N LYS A 63 22.49 -6.21 16.17
CA LYS A 63 23.91 -6.44 15.87
C LYS A 63 24.70 -6.28 17.18
N GLY A 64 25.27 -7.37 17.68
CA GLY A 64 26.16 -7.32 18.83
C GLY A 64 27.39 -6.46 18.51
N GLY A 65 27.68 -5.48 19.37
CA GLY A 65 28.94 -4.75 19.30
C GLY A 65 30.09 -5.71 19.64
N LEU A 66 31.00 -5.91 18.68
CA LEU A 66 32.33 -6.39 19.02
C LEU A 66 32.95 -5.34 19.94
N LYS A 67 33.25 -5.75 21.17
CA LYS A 67 34.30 -5.08 21.95
C LYS A 67 35.64 -5.34 21.29
#